data_AF-A0A2G7SYD9-F1
#
_entry.id   AF-A0A2G7SYD9-F1
#
_cell.length_a   1.000
_cell.length_b   1.000
_cell.length_c   1.000
_cell.angle_alpha   90.00
_cell.angle_beta   90.00
_cell.angle_gamma   90.00
#
_symmetry.space_group_name_H-M   'P 1'
#
loop_
_entity.id
_entity.type
_entity.pdbx_description
1 polymer ?
#
loop_
_entity_poly.entity_id
_entity_poly.type
_entity_poly.pdbx_seq_one_letter_code
_entity_poly.pdbx_strand_id
1 'polypeptide(L)' 'MIVGSCAGNSPEGRERQASRDAISFCWEQQAKKSLDPSTARFAAGACEKMESDYRARWGRNP' A
#
# COMPACT_ATOMS: atom_id res chain seq x y z
N MET A 1 16.75 -14.76 29.68
CA MET A 1 16.76 -14.79 28.20
C MET A 1 15.54 -14.03 27.71
N ILE A 2 15.70 -12.76 27.33
CA ILE A 2 14.62 -11.97 26.73
C ILE A 2 14.88 -11.99 25.22
N VAL A 3 14.41 -13.05 24.56
CA VAL A 3 14.36 -13.13 23.10
C VAL A 3 12.88 -13.24 22.76
N GLY A 4 12.20 -12.10 22.56
CA GLY A 4 10.75 -12.12 22.35
C GLY A 4 10.06 -10.82 21.95
N SER A 5 10.78 -9.72 21.68
CA SER A 5 10.13 -8.41 21.44
C SER A 5 10.36 -7.81 20.05
N CYS A 6 11.08 -8.48 19.16
CA CYS A 6 11.52 -7.87 17.89
C CYS A 6 10.89 -8.45 16.62
N ALA A 7 9.85 -9.29 16.72
CA ALA A 7 9.17 -9.81 15.52
C ALA A 7 8.10 -8.84 14.97
N GLY A 8 7.66 -7.85 15.75
CA GLY A 8 6.64 -6.87 15.35
C GLY A 8 7.15 -5.46 15.01
N ASN A 9 8.47 -5.22 15.12
CA ASN A 9 9.05 -3.87 15.04
C ASN A 9 10.30 -3.80 14.16
N SER A 10 10.48 -4.76 13.24
CA SER A 10 11.53 -4.63 12.24
C SER A 10 11.20 -3.43 11.32
N PRO A 11 12.21 -2.64 10.92
CA PRO A 11 12.01 -1.52 9.99
C PRO A 11 11.31 -1.99 8.70
N GLU A 12 11.65 -3.21 8.27
CA GLU A 12 11.01 -3.90 7.14
C GLU A 12 9.50 -4.09 7.33
N GLY A 13 9.06 -4.57 8.49
CA GLY A 13 7.64 -4.79 8.78
C GLY A 13 6.84 -3.48 8.79
N ARG A 14 7.45 -2.39 9.30
CA ARG A 14 6.84 -1.05 9.31
C ARG A 14 6.72 -0.46 7.92
N GLU A 15 7.77 -0.54 7.11
CA GLU A 15 7.73 -0.08 5.72
C GLU A 15 6.72 -0.85 4.88
N ARG A 16 6.65 -2.17 5.09
CA ARG A 16 5.64 -3.01 4.44
C ARG A 16 4.24 -2.57 4.84
N GLN A 17 3.98 -2.32 6.11
CA GLN A 17 2.66 -1.88 6.57
C GLN A 17 2.29 -0.50 6.02
N ALA A 18 3.21 0.47 6.10
CA ALA A 18 3.01 1.80 5.53
C ALA A 18 2.74 1.76 4.02
N SER A 19 3.42 0.88 3.28
CA SER A 19 3.19 0.72 1.84
C SER A 19 1.79 0.17 1.54
N ARG A 20 1.31 -0.81 2.32
CA ARG A 20 -0.08 -1.30 2.21
C ARG A 20 -1.09 -0.21 2.52
N ASP A 21 -0.87 0.54 3.60
CA ASP A 21 -1.79 1.57 4.05
C ASP A 21 -1.90 2.69 2.99
N ALA A 22 -0.79 3.05 2.35
CA ALA A 22 -0.79 4.00 1.24
C ALA A 22 -1.57 3.49 0.01
N ILE A 23 -1.46 2.19 -0.32
CA ILE A 23 -2.22 1.55 -1.40
C ILE A 23 -3.72 1.53 -1.08
N SER A 24 -4.09 1.13 0.14
CA SER A 24 -5.47 1.15 0.59
C SER A 24 -6.06 2.56 0.48
N PHE A 25 -5.33 3.56 0.98
CA PHE A 25 -5.73 4.96 0.91
C PHE A 25 -5.90 5.43 -0.54
N CYS A 26 -5.02 5.02 -1.45
CA CYS A 26 -5.14 5.35 -2.88
C CYS A 26 -6.47 4.88 -3.45
N TRP A 27 -6.85 3.62 -3.20
CA TRP A 27 -8.11 3.05 -3.67
C TRP A 27 -9.33 3.70 -3.01
N GLU A 28 -9.26 4.03 -1.71
CA GLU A 28 -10.32 4.77 -1.02
C GLU A 28 -10.55 6.16 -1.61
N GLN A 29 -9.46 6.86 -1.97
CA GLN A 29 -9.52 8.18 -2.60
C GLN A 29 -10.06 8.09 -4.03
N GLN A 30 -9.66 7.07 -4.78
CA GLN A 30 -10.14 6.80 -6.13
C GLN A 30 -11.65 6.51 -6.15
N ALA A 31 -12.17 5.81 -5.14
CA ALA A 31 -13.58 5.46 -5.02
C ALA A 31 -14.49 6.64 -4.59
N LYS A 32 -13.93 7.83 -4.31
CA LYS A 32 -14.75 8.99 -3.93
C LYS A 32 -15.61 9.45 -5.10
N LYS A 33 -16.91 9.60 -4.83
CA LYS A 33 -17.91 10.09 -5.79
C LYS A 33 -17.65 11.52 -6.30
N SER A 34 -16.85 12.30 -5.58
CA SER A 34 -16.45 13.65 -5.97
C SER A 34 -15.35 13.68 -7.03
N LEU A 35 -14.76 12.54 -7.37
CA LEU A 35 -13.66 12.46 -8.33
C LEU A 35 -14.21 12.32 -9.74
N ASP A 36 -13.74 13.16 -10.66
CA ASP A 36 -14.07 13.05 -12.08
C ASP A 36 -13.64 11.66 -12.62
N PRO A 37 -14.43 10.98 -13.48
CA PRO A 37 -14.09 9.66 -14.01
C PRO A 37 -12.73 9.58 -14.71
N SER A 38 -12.28 10.65 -15.35
CA SER A 38 -10.97 10.71 -16.00
C SER A 38 -9.85 10.71 -14.96
N THR A 39 -10.01 11.50 -13.91
CA THR A 39 -9.10 11.53 -12.76
C THR A 39 -9.12 10.21 -12.00
N ALA A 40 -10.28 9.56 -11.87
CA ALA A 40 -10.42 8.25 -11.23
C ALA A 40 -9.66 7.14 -11.99
N ARG A 41 -9.66 7.18 -13.32
CA ARG A 41 -8.87 6.25 -14.16
C ARG A 41 -7.37 6.52 -14.05
N PHE A 42 -6.98 7.80 -14.04
CA PHE A 42 -5.59 8.17 -13.85
C PHE A 42 -5.07 7.74 -12.47
N ALA A 43 -5.87 7.96 -11.42
CA ALA A 43 -5.57 7.53 -10.06
C ALA A 43 -5.49 6.00 -9.96
N ALA A 44 -6.39 5.26 -10.62
CA ALA A 44 -6.34 3.80 -10.66
C ALA A 44 -5.00 3.29 -11.21
N GLY A 45 -4.50 3.86 -12.32
CA GLY A 45 -3.19 3.49 -12.84
C GLY A 45 -2.02 3.76 -11.88
N ALA A 46 -2.12 4.83 -11.08
CA ALA A 46 -1.15 5.08 -10.01
C ALA A 46 -1.26 4.06 -8.87
N CYS A 47 -2.49 3.73 -8.43
CA CYS A 47 -2.71 2.73 -7.38
C CYS A 47 -2.19 1.34 -7.83
N GLU A 48 -2.51 0.92 -9.06
CA GLU A 48 -2.03 -0.34 -9.65
C GLU A 48 -0.51 -0.40 -9.73
N LYS A 49 0.15 0.72 -10.07
CA LYS A 49 1.61 0.80 -10.05
C LYS A 49 2.17 0.58 -8.64
N MET A 50 1.58 1.20 -7.62
CA MET A 50 2.01 1.00 -6.24
C MET A 50 1.83 -0.45 -5.78
N GLU A 51 0.75 -1.12 -6.20
CA GLU A 51 0.55 -2.55 -5.95
C GLU A 51 1.59 -3.43 -6.65
N SER A 52 1.93 -3.10 -7.89
CA SER A 52 3.00 -3.77 -8.63
C SER A 52 4.34 -3.61 -7.94
N ASP A 53 4.68 -2.39 -7.52
CA ASP A 53 5.93 -2.09 -6.80
C ASP A 53 5.96 -2.80 -5.44
N TYR A 54 4.82 -2.88 -4.74
CA TYR A 54 4.67 -3.63 -3.50
C TYR A 54 4.91 -5.13 -3.71
N ARG A 55 4.28 -5.72 -4.72
CA ARG A 55 4.48 -7.12 -5.09
C ARG A 55 5.93 -7.39 -5.47
N ALA A 56 6.56 -6.51 -6.23
CA ALA A 56 7.96 -6.64 -6.62
C ALA A 56 8.90 -6.59 -5.41
N ARG A 57 8.61 -5.74 -4.42
CA ARG A 57 9.44 -5.56 -3.23
C ARG A 57 9.24 -6.65 -2.17
N TRP A 58 8.00 -7.11 -1.99
CA TRP A 58 7.62 -7.99 -0.87
C TRP A 58 7.17 -9.40 -1.28
N GLY A 59 7.01 -9.66 -2.57
CA GLY A 59 6.57 -10.95 -3.11
C GLY A 59 5.15 -11.35 -2.71
N ARG A 60 4.31 -10.39 -2.29
CA ARG A 60 2.94 -10.62 -1.81
C ARG A 60 2.01 -9.51 -2.25
N ASN A 61 0.71 -9.78 -2.18
CA ASN A 61 -0.30 -8.76 -2.42
C ASN A 61 -0.38 -7.81 -1.21
N PRO A 62 -0.60 -6.50 -1.46
CA PRO A 62 -0.97 -5.56 -0.43
C PRO A 62 -2.38 -5.84 0.11
#